data_AF-A0A2G4SVF0-F1
#
_entry.id   AF-A0A2G4SVF0-F1
#
_cell.length_a   1.000
_cell.length_b   1.000
_cell.length_c   1.000
_cell.angle_alpha   90.00
_cell.angle_beta   90.00
_cell.angle_gamma   90.00
#
_symmetry.space_group_name_H-M   'P 1'
#
loop_
_entity.id
_entity.type
_entity.pdbx_description
1 polymer ?
#
loop_
_entity_poly.entity_id
_entity_poly.type
_entity_poly.pdbx_seq_one_letter_code
_entity_poly.pdbx_strand_id
1 'polypeptide(L)'
;MGVNNARVLDIHYPDRNIAVLLIHNDYVAEFKQLLETKQVHFANNFDPRNGSTLKDPQYKDLTEQERTSKACEIQQQRLQRAVLHIRELVKFAVAYYFYQQKWLTKSFIDQLNNSRYGRSEDVFDMDEDIMGNFSEDTTTNVANLSSIQH
;
A
#
# COMPACT_ATOMS: atom_id res chain seq x y z
N MET A 1 10.59 -22.71 -12.45
CA MET A 1 10.38 -22.78 -10.98
C MET A 1 8.88 -22.81 -10.75
N GLY A 2 8.33 -23.83 -10.07
CA GLY A 2 6.89 -23.93 -9.80
C GLY A 2 6.44 -22.93 -8.72
N VAL A 3 6.76 -21.65 -8.91
CA VAL A 3 6.48 -20.58 -7.94
C VAL A 3 5.13 -19.98 -8.29
N ASN A 4 4.28 -19.80 -7.29
CA ASN A 4 3.04 -19.07 -7.48
C ASN A 4 3.35 -17.57 -7.56
N ASN A 5 3.45 -17.05 -8.79
CA ASN A 5 3.77 -15.64 -9.04
C ASN A 5 2.77 -14.66 -8.42
N ALA A 6 1.54 -15.08 -8.11
CA ALA A 6 0.57 -14.21 -7.44
C ALA A 6 0.90 -14.00 -5.94
N ARG A 7 1.74 -14.87 -5.35
CA ARG A 7 2.14 -14.81 -3.93
C ARG A 7 3.46 -14.07 -3.71
N VAL A 8 4.24 -13.85 -4.78
CA VAL A 8 5.43 -13.00 -4.76
C VAL A 8 5.01 -11.57 -5.08
N LEU A 9 5.27 -10.67 -4.14
CA LEU A 9 4.80 -9.28 -4.18
C LEU A 9 5.84 -8.34 -4.80
N ASP A 10 7.12 -8.56 -4.52
CA ASP A 10 8.24 -7.79 -5.06
C ASP A 10 9.52 -8.64 -5.05
N ILE A 11 10.43 -8.34 -5.96
CA ILE A 11 11.78 -8.91 -5.97
C ILE A 11 12.77 -7.77 -6.25
N HIS A 12 13.78 -7.61 -5.39
CA HIS A 12 14.86 -6.66 -5.62
C HIS A 12 16.22 -7.22 -5.22
N TYR A 13 17.28 -6.61 -5.77
CA TYR A 13 18.65 -7.09 -5.64
C TYR A 13 19.49 -6.06 -4.88
N PRO A 14 19.59 -6.16 -3.55
CA PRO A 14 20.25 -5.14 -2.75
C PRO A 14 21.78 -5.18 -2.82
N ASP A 15 22.37 -6.34 -3.12
CA ASP A 15 23.80 -6.58 -3.24
C ASP A 15 24.07 -7.68 -4.29
N ARG A 16 25.33 -7.82 -4.72
CA ARG A 16 25.78 -8.90 -5.61
C ARG A 16 25.50 -10.25 -4.95
N ASN A 17 24.85 -11.14 -5.70
CA ASN A 17 24.47 -12.49 -5.29
C ASN A 17 23.40 -12.56 -4.18
N ILE A 18 22.72 -11.44 -3.87
CA ILE A 18 21.63 -11.41 -2.91
C ILE A 18 20.36 -10.92 -3.62
N ALA A 19 19.33 -11.75 -3.54
CA ALA A 19 17.97 -11.41 -3.96
C ALA A 19 17.09 -11.35 -2.72
N VAL A 20 16.32 -10.27 -2.59
CA VAL A 20 15.29 -10.12 -1.57
C VAL A 20 13.95 -10.29 -2.24
N LEU A 21 13.11 -11.13 -1.64
CA LEU A 21 11.76 -11.37 -2.09
C LEU A 21 10.79 -10.90 -1.01
N LEU A 22 9.80 -10.11 -1.42
CA LEU A 22 8.62 -9.84 -0.62
C LEU A 22 7.55 -10.85 -1.00
N ILE A 23 7.05 -11.60 -0.02
CA ILE A 23 6.17 -12.74 -0.25
C ILE A 23 5.00 -12.67 0.74
N HIS A 24 3.83 -13.13 0.33
CA HIS A 24 2.70 -13.32 1.23
C HIS A 24 3.05 -14.29 2.38
N ASN A 25 2.69 -13.94 3.62
CA ASN A 25 3.04 -14.72 4.82
C ASN A 25 2.65 -16.21 4.73
N ASP A 26 1.43 -16.50 4.24
CA ASP A 26 0.95 -17.88 4.07
C ASP A 26 1.79 -18.72 3.11
N TYR A 27 2.53 -18.09 2.20
CA TYR A 27 3.36 -18.79 1.21
C TYR A 27 4.80 -19.01 1.69
N VAL A 28 5.20 -18.44 2.83
CA VAL A 28 6.59 -18.49 3.30
C VAL A 28 7.06 -19.92 3.54
N ALA A 29 6.23 -20.78 4.14
CA ALA A 29 6.61 -22.17 4.45
C ALA A 29 6.84 -22.98 3.16
N GLU A 30 5.88 -22.94 2.23
CA GLU A 30 5.97 -23.62 0.93
C GLU A 30 7.17 -23.10 0.11
N PHE A 31 7.36 -21.78 0.08
CA PHE A 31 8.46 -21.17 -0.65
C PHE A 31 9.82 -21.57 -0.07
N LYS A 32 9.94 -21.65 1.26
CA LYS A 32 11.17 -22.13 1.91
C LYS A 32 11.51 -23.56 1.53
N GLN A 33 10.53 -24.46 1.56
CA GLN A 33 10.70 -25.86 1.16
C GLN A 33 11.11 -25.97 -0.32
N LEU A 34 10.55 -25.13 -1.19
CA LEU A 34 10.92 -25.09 -2.60
C LEU A 34 12.38 -24.67 -2.80
N LEU A 35 12.83 -23.65 -2.06
CA LEU A 35 14.21 -23.17 -2.11
C LEU A 35 15.20 -24.21 -1.58
N GLU A 36 14.87 -24.90 -0.49
CA GLU A 36 15.67 -26.00 0.07
C GLU A 36 15.81 -27.15 -0.92
N THR A 37 14.71 -27.54 -1.59
CA THR A 37 14.71 -28.57 -2.64
C THR A 37 15.61 -28.19 -3.82
N LYS A 38 15.82 -26.88 -4.04
CA LYS A 38 16.67 -26.33 -5.09
C LYS A 38 18.07 -25.95 -4.60
N GLN A 39 18.44 -26.29 -3.37
CA GLN A 39 19.73 -25.98 -2.76
C GLN A 39 20.06 -24.48 -2.76
N VAL A 40 19.05 -23.62 -2.66
CA VAL A 40 19.24 -22.18 -2.53
C VAL A 40 19.53 -21.83 -1.08
N HIS A 41 20.60 -21.08 -0.84
CA HIS A 41 21.00 -20.66 0.51
C HIS A 41 20.23 -19.41 0.95
N PHE A 42 19.72 -19.44 2.18
CA PHE A 42 19.16 -18.24 2.83
C PHE A 42 20.28 -17.38 3.42
N ALA A 43 20.25 -16.08 3.13
CA ALA A 43 21.18 -15.12 3.68
C ALA A 43 20.78 -14.74 5.12
N ASN A 44 21.20 -15.54 6.10
CA ASN A 44 20.81 -15.35 7.51
C ASN A 44 21.41 -14.11 8.17
N ASN A 45 22.53 -13.61 7.66
CA ASN A 45 23.32 -12.52 8.27
C ASN A 45 23.30 -11.23 7.43
N PHE A 46 22.29 -11.06 6.58
CA PHE A 46 22.20 -9.91 5.69
C PHE A 46 21.28 -8.83 6.29
N ASP A 47 21.85 -7.65 6.55
CA ASP A 47 21.08 -6.46 6.91
C ASP A 47 21.20 -5.40 5.80
N PRO A 48 20.11 -5.08 5.07
CA PRO A 48 20.13 -4.07 4.03
C PRO A 48 20.35 -2.64 4.53
N ARG A 49 20.25 -2.40 5.85
CA ARG A 49 20.48 -1.09 6.48
C ARG A 49 21.90 -0.87 6.97
N ASN A 50 22.71 -1.93 6.98
CA ASN A 50 24.08 -1.84 7.45
C ASN A 50 24.97 -1.17 6.38
N GLY A 51 25.81 -0.20 6.77
CA GLY A 51 26.73 0.48 5.87
C GLY A 51 27.73 -0.46 5.17
N SER A 52 28.05 -1.61 5.79
CA SER A 52 28.91 -2.66 5.20
C SER A 52 28.29 -3.34 3.97
N THR A 53 26.96 -3.32 3.85
CA THR A 53 26.21 -3.86 2.71
C THR A 53 26.35 -2.97 1.46
N LEU A 54 26.64 -1.67 1.63
CA LEU A 54 26.93 -0.78 0.51
C LEU A 54 28.34 -1.03 -0.03
N LYS A 55 28.45 -1.85 -1.07
CA LYS A 55 29.72 -2.16 -1.76
C LYS A 55 30.03 -1.23 -2.94
N ASP A 56 29.24 -0.18 -3.13
CA ASP A 56 29.43 0.77 -4.21
C ASP A 56 30.71 1.58 -4.01
N PRO A 57 31.65 1.60 -4.99
CA PRO A 57 32.85 2.41 -4.93
C PRO A 57 32.62 3.89 -4.63
N GLN A 58 31.46 4.44 -5.00
CA GLN A 58 31.14 5.85 -4.77
C GLN A 58 31.00 6.21 -3.28
N TYR A 59 30.83 5.22 -2.39
CA TYR A 59 30.67 5.41 -0.95
C TYR A 59 31.88 4.95 -0.13
N LYS A 60 33.01 4.65 -0.79
CA LYS A 60 34.22 4.12 -0.12
C LYS A 60 34.84 5.11 0.86
N ASP A 61 34.78 6.40 0.54
CA ASP A 61 35.41 7.46 1.32
C ASP A 61 34.52 7.98 2.46
N LEU A 62 33.26 7.52 2.52
CA LEU A 62 32.32 7.87 3.59
C LEU A 62 32.66 7.16 4.90
N THR A 63 32.43 7.84 6.02
CA THR A 63 32.52 7.23 7.35
C THR A 63 31.49 6.11 7.51
N GLU A 64 31.71 5.20 8.46
CA GLU A 64 30.78 4.09 8.72
C GLU A 64 29.36 4.59 9.07
N GLN A 65 29.27 5.70 9.81
CA GLN A 65 28.00 6.32 10.16
C GLN A 65 27.28 6.89 8.92
N GLU A 66 27.99 7.60 8.05
CA GLU A 66 27.43 8.14 6.81
C GLU A 66 27.00 7.03 5.85
N ARG A 67 27.80 5.95 5.75
CA ARG A 67 27.43 4.76 4.96
C ARG A 67 26.16 4.11 5.49
N THR A 68 26.04 3.96 6.81
CA THR A 68 24.85 3.38 7.43
C THR A 68 23.62 4.26 7.20
N SER A 69 23.77 5.59 7.30
CA SER A 69 22.70 6.54 6.97
C SER A 69 22.26 6.40 5.51
N LYS A 70 23.20 6.31 4.56
CA LYS A 70 22.91 6.08 3.15
C LYS A 70 22.27 4.71 2.88
N ALA A 71 22.70 3.66 3.57
CA ALA A 71 22.11 2.33 3.42
C ALA A 71 20.64 2.34 3.86
N CYS A 72 20.33 3.00 4.98
CA CYS A 72 18.97 3.23 5.43
C CYS A 72 18.13 4.01 4.40
N GLU A 73 18.66 5.10 3.86
CA GLU A 73 17.99 5.93 2.84
C GLU A 73 17.66 5.11 1.60
N ILE A 74 18.65 4.39 1.05
CA ILE A 74 18.49 3.54 -0.14
C ILE A 74 17.48 2.42 0.13
N GLN A 75 17.55 1.78 1.30
CA GLN A 75 16.61 0.73 1.65
C GLN A 75 15.18 1.27 1.77
N GLN A 76 15.00 2.45 2.35
CA GLN A 76 13.70 3.10 2.42
C GLN A 76 13.14 3.40 1.02
N GLN A 77 13.96 3.95 0.12
CA GLN A 77 13.57 4.20 -1.27
C GLN A 77 13.17 2.90 -2.01
N ARG A 78 13.89 1.80 -1.79
CA ARG A 78 13.54 0.49 -2.34
C ARG A 78 12.18 0.02 -1.86
N LEU A 79 11.89 0.13 -0.56
CA LEU A 79 10.59 -0.26 -0.01
C LEU A 79 9.45 0.62 -0.51
N GLN A 80 9.67 1.94 -0.67
CA GLN A 80 8.69 2.84 -1.28
C GLN A 80 8.37 2.43 -2.72
N ARG A 81 9.40 2.16 -3.54
CA ARG A 81 9.22 1.68 -4.91
C ARG A 81 8.50 0.34 -4.97
N ALA A 82 8.84 -0.59 -4.08
CA ALA A 82 8.15 -1.88 -3.97
C ALA A 82 6.65 -1.66 -3.68
N VAL A 83 6.30 -0.83 -2.70
CA VAL A 83 4.90 -0.51 -2.40
C VAL A 83 4.17 0.09 -3.61
N LEU A 84 4.78 1.01 -4.33
CA LEU A 84 4.15 1.62 -5.51
C LEU A 84 3.94 0.62 -6.65
N HIS A 85 4.79 -0.39 -6.77
CA HIS A 85 4.72 -1.41 -7.82
C HIS A 85 3.75 -2.57 -7.49
N ILE A 86 3.54 -2.86 -6.21
CA ILE A 86 2.64 -3.91 -5.74
C ILE A 86 1.19 -3.63 -6.18
N ARG A 87 0.45 -4.70 -6.48
CA ARG A 87 -0.96 -4.64 -6.90
C ARG A 87 -1.84 -3.97 -5.84
N GLU A 88 -2.81 -3.19 -6.30
CA GLU A 88 -3.67 -2.34 -5.47
C GLU A 88 -4.33 -3.06 -4.28
N LEU A 89 -4.78 -4.31 -4.50
CA LEU A 89 -5.48 -5.11 -3.48
C LEU A 89 -4.67 -5.36 -2.20
N VAL A 90 -3.34 -5.47 -2.32
CA VAL A 90 -2.44 -5.79 -1.20
C VAL A 90 -1.48 -4.64 -0.86
N LYS A 91 -1.40 -3.62 -1.73
CA LYS A 91 -0.53 -2.44 -1.60
C LYS A 91 -0.63 -1.77 -0.23
N PHE A 92 -1.84 -1.43 0.22
CA PHE A 92 -2.04 -0.70 1.49
C PHE A 92 -1.71 -1.55 2.71
N ALA A 93 -2.02 -2.85 2.67
CA ALA A 93 -1.68 -3.77 3.75
C ALA A 93 -0.15 -3.88 3.91
N VAL A 94 0.58 -4.00 2.79
CA VAL A 94 2.04 -4.01 2.78
C VAL A 94 2.62 -2.68 3.27
N ALA A 95 2.10 -1.55 2.79
CA ALA A 95 2.55 -0.23 3.20
C ALA A 95 2.38 -0.02 4.71
N TYR A 96 1.21 -0.40 5.24
CA TYR A 96 0.92 -0.31 6.67
C TYR A 96 1.83 -1.22 7.49
N TYR A 97 2.08 -2.45 7.03
CA TYR A 97 3.04 -3.35 7.68
C TYR A 97 4.44 -2.73 7.73
N PHE A 98 4.94 -2.15 6.64
CA PHE A 98 6.24 -1.47 6.61
C PHE A 98 6.29 -0.26 7.55
N TYR A 99 5.18 0.49 7.69
CA TYR A 99 5.07 1.56 8.67
C TYR A 99 5.17 1.02 10.11
N GLN A 100 4.48 -0.07 10.44
CA GLN A 100 4.57 -0.71 11.76
C GLN A 100 5.98 -1.19 12.09
N GLN A 101 6.72 -1.70 11.09
CA GLN A 101 8.13 -2.08 11.24
C GLN A 101 9.09 -0.88 11.32
N LYS A 102 8.58 0.37 11.28
CA LYS A 102 9.35 1.61 11.22
C LYS A 102 10.29 1.69 10.00
N TRP A 103 9.92 1.01 8.92
CA TRP A 103 10.68 1.01 7.68
C TRP A 103 10.26 2.14 6.74
N LEU A 104 9.00 2.58 6.85
CA LEU A 104 8.45 3.71 6.12
C LEU A 104 7.95 4.78 7.09
N THR A 105 7.93 6.03 6.62
CA THR A 105 7.45 7.18 7.38
C THR A 105 5.95 7.35 7.22
N LYS A 106 5.31 7.96 8.22
CA LYS A 106 3.91 8.35 8.15
C LYS A 106 3.61 9.24 6.93
N SER A 107 4.51 10.17 6.60
CA SER A 107 4.38 11.04 5.43
C SER A 107 4.18 10.28 4.11
N PHE A 108 4.87 9.16 3.93
CA PHE A 108 4.70 8.32 2.74
C PHE A 108 3.33 7.63 2.73
N ILE A 109 2.85 7.17 3.89
CA ILE A 109 1.51 6.56 4.01
C ILE A 109 0.42 7.58 3.71
N ASP A 110 0.55 8.80 4.22
CA ASP A 110 -0.40 9.89 3.97
C ASP A 110 -0.43 10.25 2.47
N GLN A 111 0.74 10.37 1.83
CA GLN A 111 0.85 10.57 0.38
C GLN A 111 0.19 9.43 -0.42
N LEU A 112 0.41 8.18 0.00
CA LEU A 112 -0.18 7.02 -0.64
C LEU A 112 -1.71 7.04 -0.53
N ASN A 113 -2.26 7.40 0.64
CA ASN A 113 -3.69 7.51 0.85
C ASN A 113 -4.30 8.66 0.03
N ASN A 114 -3.65 9.82 -0.03
CA ASN A 114 -4.12 10.94 -0.86
C ASN A 114 -4.19 10.57 -2.34
N SER A 115 -3.24 9.77 -2.85
CA SER A 115 -3.30 9.27 -4.23
C SER A 115 -4.49 8.33 -4.51
N ARG A 116 -5.02 7.69 -3.46
CA ARG A 116 -6.18 6.79 -3.53
C ARG A 116 -7.50 7.56 -3.62
N TYR A 117 -7.60 8.70 -2.94
CA TYR A 117 -8.81 9.53 -2.84
C TYR A 117 -8.80 10.74 -3.79
N GLY A 118 -7.65 11.17 -4.28
CA GLY A 118 -7.49 12.31 -5.20
C GLY A 118 -7.94 12.09 -6.65
N ARG A 119 -8.75 11.06 -6.92
CA ARG A 119 -9.35 10.78 -8.24
C ARG A 119 -10.87 10.68 -8.18
N SER A 120 -11.50 11.47 -7.32
CA SER A 120 -12.96 11.52 -7.19
C SER A 120 -13.44 12.85 -6.62
N GLU A 121 -13.10 13.96 -7.28
CA GLU A 121 -13.83 15.23 -7.09
C GLU A 121 -14.70 15.62 -8.30
N ASP A 122 -14.63 14.90 -9.43
CA ASP A 122 -15.39 15.22 -10.67
C ASP A 122 -16.53 14.23 -11.00
N VAL A 123 -17.27 13.66 -10.03
CA VAL A 123 -18.39 12.73 -10.35
C VAL A 123 -19.68 12.96 -9.56
N PHE A 124 -19.80 14.03 -8.78
CA PHE A 124 -21.11 14.41 -8.22
C PHE A 124 -21.38 15.92 -8.34
N ASP A 125 -21.36 16.42 -9.58
CA ASP A 125 -22.31 17.48 -9.94
C ASP A 125 -23.66 16.78 -10.12
N MET A 126 -24.34 16.52 -9.00
CA MET A 126 -25.76 16.21 -9.04
C MET A 126 -26.44 17.56 -9.24
N ASP A 127 -27.02 17.77 -10.43
CA ASP A 127 -27.77 18.98 -10.79
C ASP A 127 -28.70 19.41 -9.64
N GLU A 128 -28.30 20.46 -8.92
CA GLU A 128 -29.09 21.12 -7.86
C GLU A 128 -30.21 22.00 -8.45
N ASP A 129 -30.78 21.63 -9.60
CA ASP A 129 -31.78 22.43 -10.33
C ASP A 129 -33.16 21.74 -10.47
N ILE A 130 -33.43 20.64 -9.74
CA ILE A 130 -34.78 20.05 -9.68
C ILE A 130 -35.25 19.84 -8.24
N MET A 131 -35.25 20.89 -7.41
CA MET A 131 -36.04 20.91 -6.16
C MET A 131 -36.55 22.32 -5.85
N GLY A 132 -37.26 22.93 -6.81
CA GLY A 132 -37.94 24.19 -6.59
C GLY A 132 -39.13 24.33 -7.52
N ASN A 133 -40.30 23.80 -7.11
CA ASN A 133 -41.64 24.37 -7.35
C ASN A 133 -42.71 23.32 -7.07
N PHE A 134 -43.07 23.16 -5.80
CA PHE A 134 -44.44 22.84 -5.42
C PHE A 134 -44.80 23.73 -4.24
N SER A 135 -45.33 24.91 -4.56
CA SER A 135 -46.15 25.68 -3.65
C SER A 135 -47.59 25.53 -4.13
N GLU A 136 -48.40 24.82 -3.35
CA GLU A 136 -49.83 25.11 -3.30
C GLU A 136 -50.34 24.77 -1.89
N ASP A 137 -50.53 25.84 -1.12
CA ASP A 137 -51.34 25.87 0.09
C ASP A 137 -52.76 25.40 -0.23
N THR A 138 -53.35 24.54 0.61
CA THR A 138 -54.58 24.87 1.34
C THR A 138 -55.01 23.76 2.32
N THR A 139 -54.99 24.13 3.60
CA THR A 139 -56.07 23.97 4.59
C THR A 139 -56.57 22.56 4.96
N THR A 140 -56.16 22.16 6.17
CA THR A 140 -56.88 21.30 7.12
C THR A 140 -58.38 21.59 7.16
N ASN A 141 -59.24 20.59 6.89
CA ASN A 141 -60.48 20.42 7.65
C ASN A 141 -61.04 18.99 7.51
N VAL A 142 -60.88 18.24 8.58
CA VAL A 142 -61.64 17.04 8.91
C VAL A 142 -63.02 17.48 9.42
N ALA A 143 -64.09 17.17 8.69
CA ALA A 143 -65.44 17.19 9.24
C ALA A 143 -66.39 16.24 8.48
N ASN A 144 -66.69 15.13 9.15
CA ASN A 144 -67.97 14.41 9.22
C ASN A 144 -68.78 14.07 7.95
N LEU A 145 -68.85 12.75 7.74
CA LEU A 145 -70.06 12.07 7.29
C LEU A 145 -71.21 12.29 8.27
N SER A 146 -72.29 12.91 7.79
CA SER A 146 -73.64 12.70 8.34
C SER A 146 -74.69 12.92 7.25
N SER A 147 -75.20 11.81 6.73
CA SER A 147 -76.63 11.47 6.59
C SER A 147 -77.61 12.51 5.99
N ILE A 148 -78.25 12.16 4.86
CA ILE A 148 -79.74 11.98 4.66
C ILE A 148 -80.26 12.33 3.25
N GLN A 149 -80.88 11.30 2.64
CA GLN A 149 -82.08 11.21 1.77
C GLN A 149 -82.22 12.06 0.49
N HIS A 150 -82.48 11.33 -0.62
CA HIS A 150 -83.83 11.30 -1.18
C HIS A 150 -84.17 9.93 -1.78
#